data_AF-A0AA96TAG5-F1
#
_entry.id   AF-A0AA96TAG5-F1
#
_cell.length_a   1.000
_cell.length_b   1.000
_cell.length_c   1.000
_cell.angle_alpha   90.00
_cell.angle_beta   90.00
_cell.angle_gamma   90.00
#
_symmetry.space_group_name_H-M   'P 1'
#
loop_
_entity.id
_entity.type
_entity.pdbx_description
1 polymer ?
#
loop_
_entity_poly.entity_id
_entity_poly.type
_entity_poly.pdbx_seq_one_letter_code
_entity_poly.pdbx_strand_id
1 'polypeptide(L)'
;MNQLSQRYAYHCYLVMVTMSTTPDAVMYIENIEQALSCMEQAIRRKIRAVDICTRNSSMQYLIILFESEEKQIPPIMERIFAQYYRLYGKGNFYPKYEYLPMMPPDGTDQP
;
A
#
# COMPACT_ATOMS: atom_id res chain seq x y z
N MET A 1 -1.65 -37.12 1.42
CA MET A 1 -0.51 -36.57 2.17
C MET A 1 -0.69 -35.06 2.24
N ASN A 2 -1.09 -34.58 3.42
CA ASN A 2 -1.08 -33.21 3.94
C ASN A 2 -1.77 -32.08 3.16
N GLN A 3 -3.01 -31.82 3.58
CA GLN A 3 -3.77 -30.57 3.46
C GLN A 3 -3.04 -29.39 4.17
N LEU A 4 -1.85 -29.02 3.69
CA LEU A 4 -1.19 -27.77 4.10
C LEU A 4 -1.86 -26.53 3.50
N SER A 5 -2.70 -26.72 2.47
CA SER A 5 -3.48 -25.66 1.83
C SER A 5 -4.74 -25.27 2.61
N GLN A 6 -5.07 -25.95 3.72
CA GLN A 6 -6.38 -25.84 4.37
C GLN A 6 -6.35 -25.32 5.81
N ARG A 7 -5.26 -24.66 6.26
CA ARG A 7 -5.11 -24.34 7.70
C ARG A 7 -5.02 -22.88 8.14
N TYR A 8 -4.94 -21.89 7.26
CA TYR A 8 -5.12 -20.50 7.66
C TYR A 8 -5.68 -19.69 6.49
N ALA A 9 -6.97 -19.36 6.55
CA ALA A 9 -7.51 -18.25 5.77
C ALA A 9 -6.99 -16.96 6.39
N TYR A 10 -5.73 -16.62 6.12
CA TYR A 10 -5.15 -15.38 6.63
C TYR A 10 -5.97 -14.22 6.07
N HIS A 11 -6.56 -13.42 6.96
CA HIS A 11 -7.32 -12.23 6.59
C HIS A 11 -6.34 -11.15 6.14
N CYS A 12 -5.96 -11.22 4.86
CA CYS A 12 -5.01 -10.31 4.25
C CYS A 12 -5.71 -9.34 3.31
N TYR A 13 -5.28 -8.08 3.35
CA TYR A 13 -5.65 -7.08 2.36
C TYR A 13 -4.45 -6.71 1.50
N LEU A 14 -4.67 -6.70 0.20
CA LEU A 14 -3.75 -6.16 -0.78
C LEU A 14 -4.10 -4.68 -0.97
N VAL A 15 -3.15 -3.80 -0.66
CA VAL A 15 -3.31 -2.35 -0.83
C VAL A 15 -2.30 -1.85 -1.85
N MET A 16 -2.79 -1.32 -2.95
CA MET A 16 -1.97 -0.72 -4.00
C MET A 16 -1.92 0.78 -3.78
N VAL A 17 -0.73 1.31 -3.47
CA VAL A 17 -0.47 2.74 -3.36
C VAL A 17 0.13 3.24 -4.67
N THR A 18 -0.51 4.22 -5.31
CA THR A 18 -0.07 4.82 -6.58
C THR A 18 0.37 6.27 -6.36
N MET A 19 1.60 6.60 -6.74
CA MET A 19 2.13 7.96 -6.76
C MET A 19 1.63 8.69 -8.01
N SER A 20 0.70 9.62 -7.82
CA SER A 20 0.19 10.50 -8.87
C SER A 20 0.98 11.82 -8.89
N THR A 21 1.00 12.48 -10.04
CA THR A 21 1.60 13.81 -10.23
C THR A 21 0.61 14.74 -10.92
N THR A 22 0.74 16.04 -10.73
CA THR A 22 0.07 17.00 -11.61
C THR A 22 0.75 16.99 -12.99
N PRO A 23 0.02 17.28 -14.09
CA PRO A 23 0.56 17.27 -15.45
C PRO A 23 1.81 18.15 -15.62
N ASP A 24 1.87 19.29 -14.94
CA ASP A 24 2.97 20.25 -15.04
C ASP A 24 4.24 19.84 -14.27
N ALA A 25 4.14 18.84 -13.39
CA ALA A 25 5.24 18.39 -12.54
C ALA A 25 6.08 17.25 -13.14
N VAL A 26 5.69 16.70 -14.29
CA VAL A 26 6.42 15.64 -15.02
C VAL A 26 7.81 16.09 -15.48
N MET A 27 8.08 17.39 -15.51
CA MET A 27 9.34 18.00 -15.96
C MET A 27 10.55 17.80 -15.02
N TYR A 28 10.39 17.23 -13.82
CA TYR A 28 11.48 17.09 -12.85
C TYR A 28 11.74 15.63 -12.45
N ILE A 29 12.60 14.96 -13.22
CA ILE A 29 13.07 13.59 -12.92
C ILE A 29 13.68 13.53 -11.51
N GLU A 30 14.43 14.54 -11.06
CA GLU A 30 15.01 14.51 -9.69
C GLU A 30 13.94 14.47 -8.58
N ASN A 31 12.77 15.08 -8.83
CA ASN A 31 11.69 15.11 -7.85
C ASN A 31 10.93 13.77 -7.77
N ILE A 32 10.97 12.93 -8.82
CA ILE A 32 10.29 11.63 -8.83
C ILE A 32 10.98 10.65 -7.89
N GLU A 33 12.30 10.53 -7.96
CA GLU A 33 13.08 9.56 -7.19
C GLU A 33 13.04 9.93 -5.71
N GLN A 34 13.14 11.23 -5.41
CA GLN A 34 12.99 11.72 -4.05
C GLN A 34 11.60 11.43 -3.49
N ALA A 35 10.52 11.73 -4.24
CA ALA A 35 9.15 11.44 -3.80
C ALA A 35 8.94 9.94 -3.56
N LEU A 36 9.42 9.10 -4.48
CA LEU A 36 9.34 7.65 -4.38
C LEU A 36 10.10 7.13 -3.16
N SER A 37 11.32 7.62 -2.92
CA SER A 37 12.11 7.26 -1.73
C SER A 37 11.41 7.68 -0.42
N CYS A 38 10.85 8.90 -0.38
CA CYS A 38 10.06 9.35 0.76
C CYS A 38 8.83 8.45 1.00
N MET A 39 8.16 8.02 -0.07
CA MET A 39 7.00 7.12 0.01
C MET A 39 7.40 5.74 0.55
N GLU A 40 8.46 5.13 0.01
CA GLU A 40 8.96 3.83 0.49
C GLU A 40 9.32 3.91 1.98
N GLN A 41 10.02 4.96 2.39
CA GLN A 41 10.36 5.19 3.79
C GLN A 41 9.12 5.38 4.67
N ALA A 42 8.11 6.11 4.19
CA ALA A 42 6.87 6.30 4.93
C ALA A 42 6.11 4.99 5.13
N ILE A 43 6.01 4.15 4.10
CA ILE A 43 5.40 2.81 4.19
C ILE A 43 6.16 1.96 5.21
N ARG A 44 7.48 1.79 5.03
CA ARG A 44 8.31 0.93 5.88
C ARG A 44 8.31 1.33 7.36
N ARG A 45 8.14 2.62 7.67
CA ARG A 45 8.09 3.12 9.06
C ARG A 45 6.71 2.99 9.72
N LYS A 46 5.65 2.75 8.95
CA LYS A 46 4.26 2.87 9.45
C LYS A 46 3.44 1.59 9.33
N ILE A 47 3.87 0.62 8.54
CA ILE A 47 3.33 -0.75 8.58
C ILE A 47 3.99 -1.56 9.70
N ARG A 48 3.36 -2.65 10.13
CA ARG A 48 3.93 -3.53 11.18
C ARG A 48 5.00 -4.43 10.58
N ALA A 49 5.86 -5.00 11.43
CA ALA A 49 6.93 -5.89 10.97
C ALA A 49 6.43 -7.16 10.26
N VAL A 50 5.18 -7.58 10.53
CA VAL A 50 4.54 -8.72 9.88
C VAL A 50 3.92 -8.36 8.52
N ASP A 51 3.71 -7.06 8.26
CA ASP A 51 3.17 -6.59 6.98
C ASP A 51 4.29 -6.54 5.93
N ILE A 52 3.95 -6.78 4.67
CA ILE A 52 4.91 -6.79 3.56
C ILE A 52 4.68 -5.56 2.69
N CYS A 53 5.76 -4.92 2.22
CA CYS A 53 5.69 -3.96 1.13
C CYS A 53 6.67 -4.33 0.01
N THR A 54 6.22 -4.25 -1.23
CA THR A 54 7.07 -4.36 -2.42
C THR A 54 6.78 -3.22 -3.39
N ARG A 55 7.78 -2.83 -4.16
CA ARG A 55 7.58 -1.88 -5.25
C ARG A 55 7.04 -2.66 -6.45
N ASN A 56 5.76 -2.48 -6.76
CA ASN A 56 5.06 -3.22 -7.83
C ASN A 56 5.35 -2.64 -9.22
N SER A 57 5.52 -1.32 -9.32
CA SER A 57 5.87 -0.65 -10.57
C SER A 57 6.65 0.64 -10.31
N SER A 58 6.96 1.41 -11.36
CA SER A 58 7.71 2.66 -11.24
C SER A 58 7.08 3.66 -10.26
N MET A 59 5.75 3.69 -10.20
CA MET A 59 4.97 4.62 -9.38
C MET A 59 4.08 3.93 -8.35
N GLN A 60 4.18 2.60 -8.21
CA GLN A 60 3.25 1.84 -7.37
C GLN A 60 3.96 0.97 -6.36
N TYR A 61 3.40 0.95 -5.15
CA TYR A 61 3.79 0.08 -4.07
C TYR A 61 2.62 -0.86 -3.75
N LEU A 62 2.90 -2.15 -3.63
CA LEU A 62 1.96 -3.13 -3.12
C LEU A 62 2.28 -3.40 -1.65
N ILE A 63 1.27 -3.24 -0.80
CA ILE A 63 1.34 -3.54 0.62
C ILE A 63 0.41 -4.72 0.89
N ILE A 64 0.91 -5.73 1.60
CA ILE A 64 0.13 -6.87 2.09
C ILE A 64 -0.01 -6.67 3.60
N LEU A 65 -1.23 -6.33 4.03
CA LEU A 65 -1.57 -6.18 5.44
C LEU A 65 -2.07 -7.52 5.98
N PHE A 66 -1.28 -8.15 6.85
CA PHE A 66 -1.61 -9.46 7.41
C PHE A 66 -2.56 -9.35 8.58
N GLU A 67 -3.56 -10.22 8.70
CA GLU A 67 -4.48 -10.24 9.85
C GLU A 67 -5.01 -8.82 10.19
N SER A 68 -5.41 -8.08 9.15
CA SER A 68 -5.95 -6.73 9.28
C SER A 68 -7.43 -6.73 8.98
N GLU A 69 -8.19 -5.96 9.75
CA GLU A 69 -9.59 -5.69 9.44
C GLU A 69 -9.70 -4.57 8.41
N GLU A 70 -10.72 -4.61 7.56
CA GLU A 70 -10.96 -3.57 6.54
C GLU A 70 -10.98 -2.16 7.13
N LYS A 71 -11.64 -1.99 8.28
CA LYS A 71 -11.74 -0.71 9.01
C LYS A 71 -10.40 -0.12 9.43
N GLN A 72 -9.33 -0.93 9.47
CA GLN A 72 -7.98 -0.49 9.80
C GLN A 72 -7.22 0.04 8.59
N ILE A 73 -7.67 -0.24 7.36
CA ILE A 73 -6.97 0.22 6.14
C ILE A 73 -6.93 1.74 6.07
N PRO A 74 -8.05 2.49 6.22
CA PRO A 74 -8.01 3.95 6.18
C PRO A 74 -7.03 4.58 7.19
N PRO A 75 -7.05 4.26 8.50
CA PRO A 75 -6.12 4.87 9.46
C PRO A 75 -4.65 4.44 9.27
N ILE A 76 -4.39 3.29 8.62
CA ILE A 76 -3.03 2.89 8.22
C ILE A 76 -2.57 3.72 7.01
N MET A 77 -3.44 3.94 6.02
CA MET A 77 -3.10 4.78 4.86
C MET A 77 -2.92 6.24 5.26
N GLU A 78 -3.78 6.78 6.12
CA GLU A 78 -3.68 8.15 6.63
C GLU A 78 -2.34 8.41 7.33
N ARG A 79 -1.89 7.50 8.22
CA ARG A 79 -0.60 7.67 8.91
C ARG A 79 0.60 7.54 7.96
N ILE A 80 0.49 6.69 6.93
CA ILE A 80 1.51 6.53 5.88
C ILE A 80 1.60 7.83 5.07
N PHE A 81 0.47 8.38 4.63
CA PHE A 81 0.43 9.61 3.83
C PHE A 81 0.87 10.82 4.63
N ALA A 82 0.44 10.93 5.88
CA ALA A 82 0.91 11.98 6.79
C ALA A 82 2.44 11.92 6.97
N GLN A 83 3.02 10.72 7.07
CA GLN A 83 4.48 10.55 7.14
C GLN A 83 5.17 10.93 5.82
N TYR A 84 4.59 10.54 4.68
CA TYR A 84 5.10 10.91 3.37
C TYR A 84 5.14 12.44 3.20
N TYR A 85 4.05 13.14 3.51
CA TYR A 85 3.99 14.61 3.38
C TYR A 85 5.00 15.31 4.28
N ARG A 86 5.27 14.76 5.48
CA ARG A 86 6.34 15.26 6.37
C ARG A 86 7.74 15.07 5.80
N LEU A 87 7.99 13.98 5.07
CA LEU A 87 9.30 13.68 4.49
C LEU A 87 9.54 14.45 3.17
N TYR A 88 8.50 14.63 2.36
CA TYR A 88 8.64 15.17 1.01
C TYR A 88 8.37 16.68 0.91
N GLY A 89 7.26 17.18 1.47
CA GLY A 89 6.96 18.61 1.59
C GLY A 89 6.71 19.43 0.30
N LYS A 90 6.85 18.87 -0.91
CA LYS A 90 6.78 19.64 -2.18
C LYS A 90 5.40 19.65 -2.88
N GLY A 91 4.47 18.76 -2.51
CA GLY A 91 3.07 18.78 -2.97
C GLY A 91 2.79 18.44 -4.45
N ASN A 92 3.83 18.27 -5.27
CA ASN A 92 3.75 17.91 -6.69
C ASN A 92 3.48 16.41 -6.95
N PHE A 93 3.87 15.54 -6.00
CA PHE A 93 3.53 14.13 -6.01
C PHE A 93 2.65 13.79 -4.82
N TYR A 94 1.57 13.04 -5.05
CA TYR A 94 0.60 12.69 -4.04
C TYR A 94 0.17 11.22 -4.16
N PRO A 95 0.15 10.46 -3.05
CA PRO A 95 -0.26 9.07 -3.06
C PRO A 95 -1.78 8.94 -3.12
N LYS A 96 -2.24 7.93 -3.83
CA LYS A 96 -3.61 7.38 -3.78
C LYS A 96 -3.52 5.91 -3.42
N TYR A 97 -4.60 5.33 -2.90
CA TYR A 97 -4.64 3.89 -2.67
C TYR A 97 -5.95 3.28 -3.12
N GLU A 98 -5.85 2.01 -3.49
CA GLU A 98 -6.96 1.08 -3.72
C GLU A 98 -6.66 -0.19 -2.92
N TYR A 99 -7.68 -0.92 -2.49
CA TYR A 99 -7.48 -2.17 -1.75
C TYR A 99 -8.46 -3.25 -2.18
N LEU A 100 -8.04 -4.50 -2.01
CA LEU A 100 -8.87 -5.68 -2.24
C LEU A 100 -8.52 -6.78 -1.22
N PRO A 101 -9.50 -7.56 -0.74
CA PRO A 101 -9.23 -8.71 0.11
C PRO A 101 -8.54 -9.82 -0.70
N MET A 102 -7.55 -10.49 -0.11
CA MET A 102 -6.80 -11.57 -0.79
C MET A 102 -7.64 -12.85 -0.95
N MET A 103 -8.56 -13.10 -0.02
CA MET A 103 -9.57 -14.14 -0.14
C MET A 103 -10.95 -13.48 -0.11
N PRO A 104 -11.89 -13.89 -0.99
CA PRO A 104 -13.27 -13.46 -0.85
C PRO A 104 -13.78 -13.90 0.53
N PRO A 105 -14.67 -13.12 1.18
CA PRO A 105 -15.31 -13.56 2.41
C PRO A 105 -15.96 -14.92 2.16
N ASP A 106 -15.68 -15.89 3.04
CA ASP A 106 -16.28 -17.23 2.99
C ASP A 106 -17.79 -17.09 2.79
N GLY A 107 -18.31 -17.47 1.61
CA GLY A 107 -19.75 -17.42 1.34
C GLY A 107 -20.23 -17.01 -0.06
N THR A 108 -19.36 -16.69 -1.03
CA THR A 108 -19.79 -16.63 -2.44
C THR A 108 -19.51 -17.94 -3.17
N ASP A 109 -20.05 -19.05 -2.64
CA ASP A 109 -20.58 -20.08 -3.54
C ASP A 109 -21.90 -19.49 -4.07
N GLN A 110 -21.84 -18.89 -5.25
CA GLN A 110 -23.06 -18.63 -6.01
C GLN A 110 -23.31 -19.85 -6.93
N PRO A 111 -24.57 -20.32 -7.01
CA PRO A 111 -24.96 -21.48 -7.83
C PRO A 111 -24.80 -21.25 -9.33
#